data_AF-A0A2V5KY04-F1
#
_entry.id   AF-A0A2V5KY04-F1
#
_cell.length_a   1.000
_cell.length_b   1.000
_cell.length_c   1.000
_cell.angle_alpha   90.00
_cell.angle_beta   90.00
_cell.angle_gamma   90.00
#
_symmetry.space_group_name_H-M   'P 1'
#
loop_
_entity.id
_entity.type
_entity.pdbx_description
1 polymer ?
#
loop_
_entity_poly.entity_id
_entity_poly.type
_entity_poly.pdbx_seq_one_letter_code
_entity_poly.pdbx_strand_id
1 'polypeptide(L)'
;MPEYVSRLPRVRILYCRRDWGPATKFIPIVREELAAGRGDTLIMVVDDDRVYPRDALETYLYYSEQLPDAALCFRGAAMPSTLDWDDAKTIYAKDVREPRPVAVITGCGSYVVRPRFFDRSLWDYSGAPSGGVLHR
;
A
#
# COMPACT_ATOMS: atom_id res chain seq x y z
N MET A 1 22.30 -3.96 -4.34
CA MET A 1 21.45 -3.10 -5.19
C MET A 1 22.32 -2.53 -6.32
N PRO A 2 21.90 -2.54 -7.60
CA PRO A 2 22.75 -2.12 -8.72
C PRO A 2 23.13 -0.64 -8.69
N GLU A 3 24.41 -0.30 -8.86
CA GLU A 3 24.94 1.06 -8.63
C GLU A 3 24.17 2.17 -9.37
N TYR A 4 23.68 1.91 -10.59
CA TYR A 4 22.95 2.89 -11.39
C TYR A 4 21.69 3.43 -10.73
N VAL A 5 21.00 2.65 -9.88
CA VAL A 5 19.76 3.08 -9.22
C VAL A 5 20.02 4.27 -8.28
N SER A 6 21.20 4.29 -7.64
CA SER A 6 21.60 5.38 -6.75
C SER A 6 21.87 6.70 -7.48
N ARG A 7 22.03 6.66 -8.81
CA ARG A 7 22.34 7.82 -9.66
C ARG A 7 21.09 8.42 -10.31
N LEU A 8 19.91 7.81 -10.14
CA LEU A 8 18.68 8.32 -10.72
C LEU A 8 18.19 9.56 -9.94
N PRO A 9 17.95 10.71 -10.60
CA PRO A 9 17.77 11.99 -9.93
C PRO A 9 16.48 12.11 -9.10
N ARG A 10 15.51 11.21 -9.33
CA ARG A 10 14.22 11.18 -8.61
C ARG A 10 14.06 9.94 -7.74
N VAL A 11 15.15 9.20 -7.51
CA VAL A 11 15.15 8.01 -6.69
C VAL A 11 15.94 8.29 -5.43
N ARG A 12 15.32 8.00 -4.28
CA ARG A 12 15.98 7.98 -2.98
C ARG A 12 15.96 6.55 -2.45
N ILE A 13 17.11 6.06 -2.02
CA ILE A 13 17.22 4.76 -1.34
C ILE A 13 17.05 4.99 0.15
N LEU A 14 16.02 4.39 0.73
CA LEU A 14 15.79 4.42 2.17
C LEU A 14 16.26 3.11 2.80
N TYR A 15 17.41 3.17 3.48
CA TYR A 15 17.96 2.02 4.20
C TYR A 15 17.19 1.78 5.51
N CYS A 16 16.50 0.64 5.58
CA CYS A 16 15.66 0.28 6.73
C CYS A 16 16.45 -0.59 7.72
N ARG A 17 16.46 -0.21 9.00
CA ARG A 17 17.10 -1.00 10.07
C ARG A 17 16.24 -2.17 10.55
N ARG A 18 14.92 -2.04 10.40
CA ARG A 18 13.94 -3.05 10.78
C ARG A 18 13.27 -3.56 9.52
N ASP A 19 13.07 -4.86 9.46
CA ASP A 19 12.26 -5.51 8.46
C ASP A 19 10.84 -5.76 9.01
N TRP A 20 9.84 -5.26 8.31
CA TRP A 20 8.41 -5.54 8.52
C TRP A 20 7.86 -6.49 7.46
N GLY A 21 8.74 -7.26 6.80
CA GLY A 21 8.40 -8.13 5.68
C GLY A 21 7.87 -7.32 4.49
N PRO A 22 6.81 -7.77 3.82
CA PRO A 22 6.22 -7.05 2.70
C PRO A 22 5.79 -5.61 3.01
N ALA A 23 5.53 -5.27 4.28
CA ALA A 23 5.14 -3.92 4.67
C ALA A 23 6.32 -2.92 4.73
N THR A 24 7.57 -3.42 4.68
CA THR A 24 8.79 -2.58 4.62
C THR A 24 8.76 -1.60 3.45
N LYS A 25 8.04 -1.91 2.36
CA LYS A 25 7.91 -1.02 1.20
C LYS A 25 7.17 0.28 1.45
N PHE A 26 6.41 0.41 2.55
CA PHE A 26 5.63 1.63 2.80
C PHE A 26 5.65 2.13 4.25
N ILE A 27 5.85 1.27 5.26
CA ILE A 27 5.92 1.71 6.67
C ILE A 27 6.94 2.83 6.90
N PRO A 28 8.20 2.73 6.40
CA PRO A 28 9.20 3.75 6.64
C PRO A 28 8.81 5.13 6.11
N ILE A 29 8.23 5.20 4.90
CA ILE A 29 7.83 6.45 4.29
C ILE A 29 6.57 7.03 4.96
N VAL A 30 5.61 6.20 5.36
CA VAL A 30 4.44 6.65 6.15
C VAL A 30 4.91 7.33 7.44
N ARG A 31 5.88 6.74 8.15
CA ARG A 31 6.44 7.32 9.37
C ARG A 31 7.16 8.65 9.11
N GLU A 32 7.94 8.72 8.04
CA GLU A 32 8.67 9.94 7.64
C GLU A 32 7.70 11.09 7.34
N GLU A 33 6.63 10.81 6.58
CA GLU A 33 5.62 11.80 6.22
C GLU A 33 4.80 12.26 7.43
N LEU A 34 4.37 11.34 8.31
CA LEU A 34 3.65 11.69 9.55
C LEU A 34 4.51 12.55 10.48
N ALA A 35 5.79 12.19 10.68
CA ALA A 35 6.71 12.95 11.52
C ALA A 35 6.95 14.37 10.99
N ALA A 36 6.81 14.57 9.68
CA ALA A 36 6.93 15.87 9.04
C ALA A 36 5.59 16.63 8.87
N GLY A 37 4.50 16.14 9.45
CA GLY A 37 3.18 16.76 9.35
C GLY A 37 2.54 16.69 7.97
N ARG A 38 3.04 15.82 7.07
CA ARG A 38 2.55 15.66 5.69
C ARG A 38 1.54 14.52 5.56
N GLY A 39 0.47 14.59 6.35
CA GLY A 39 -0.55 13.54 6.43
C GLY A 39 -1.27 13.23 5.11
N ASP A 40 -1.29 14.18 4.18
CA ASP A 40 -2.02 14.11 2.90
C ASP A 40 -1.16 13.71 1.70
N THR A 41 0.13 13.45 1.88
CA THR A 41 1.00 12.98 0.79
C THR A 41 0.47 11.68 0.21
N LEU A 42 0.26 11.64 -1.10
CA LEU A 42 -0.11 10.40 -1.78
C LEU A 42 1.09 9.47 -1.89
N ILE A 43 0.97 8.27 -1.34
CA ILE A 43 1.99 7.23 -1.42
C ILE A 43 1.45 6.11 -2.28
N MET A 44 1.98 5.97 -3.50
CA MET A 44 1.75 4.81 -4.35
C MET A 44 2.74 3.71 -3.99
N VAL A 45 2.21 2.56 -3.61
CA VAL A 45 2.98 1.36 -3.28
C VAL A 45 2.92 0.40 -4.45
N VAL A 46 4.10 -0.09 -4.86
CA VAL A 46 4.29 -0.99 -5.99
C VAL A 46 5.16 -2.18 -5.59
N ASP A 47 5.07 -3.24 -6.37
CA ASP A 47 5.94 -4.42 -6.34
C ASP A 47 6.94 -4.32 -7.49
N ASP A 48 8.09 -4.97 -7.32
CA ASP A 48 9.23 -4.96 -8.24
C ASP A 48 9.08 -5.92 -9.43
N ASP A 49 8.09 -6.81 -9.39
CA ASP A 49 7.85 -7.87 -10.37
C ASP A 49 6.58 -7.63 -11.23
N ARG A 50 6.01 -6.43 -11.18
CA ARG A 50 4.77 -6.06 -11.87
C ARG A 50 4.98 -5.00 -12.95
N VAL A 51 4.26 -5.17 -14.05
CA VAL A 51 4.02 -4.11 -15.03
C VAL A 51 2.66 -3.50 -14.74
N TYR A 52 2.62 -2.18 -14.54
CA TYR A 52 1.40 -1.44 -14.25
C TYR A 52 0.82 -0.79 -15.52
N PRO A 53 -0.51 -0.55 -15.57
CA PRO A 53 -1.11 0.26 -16.62
C PRO A 53 -0.41 1.61 -16.77
N ARG A 54 -0.27 2.09 -18.01
CA ARG A 54 0.45 3.34 -18.31
C ARG A 54 -0.17 4.55 -17.61
N ASP A 55 -1.48 4.52 -17.46
CA ASP A 55 -2.35 5.52 -16.83
C ASP A 55 -2.59 5.23 -15.33
N ALA A 56 -1.87 4.29 -14.72
CA ALA A 56 -2.07 3.91 -13.33
C ALA A 56 -2.00 5.11 -12.36
N LEU A 57 -0.96 5.94 -12.50
CA LEU A 57 -0.76 7.11 -11.65
C LEU A 57 -1.86 8.16 -11.89
N GLU A 58 -2.18 8.45 -13.14
CA GLU A 58 -3.25 9.39 -13.51
C GLU A 58 -4.60 8.95 -12.96
N THR A 59 -4.92 7.66 -13.08
CA THR A 59 -6.14 7.05 -12.54
C THR A 59 -6.21 7.22 -11.02
N TYR A 60 -5.10 6.94 -10.31
CA TYR A 60 -5.07 7.13 -8.86
C TYR A 60 -5.22 8.59 -8.46
N LEU A 61 -4.55 9.52 -9.14
CA LEU A 61 -4.68 10.95 -8.87
C LEU A 61 -6.13 11.40 -9.00
N TYR A 62 -6.77 11.09 -10.14
CA TYR A 62 -8.17 11.42 -10.43
C TYR A 62 -9.14 10.93 -9.34
N TYR A 63 -9.03 9.66 -8.92
CA TYR A 63 -9.92 9.12 -7.89
C TYR A 63 -9.53 9.56 -6.48
N SER A 64 -8.26 9.87 -6.21
CA SER A 64 -7.82 10.33 -4.90
C SER A 64 -8.33 11.73 -4.56
N GLU A 65 -8.63 12.55 -5.56
CA GLU A 65 -9.27 13.86 -5.40
C GLU A 65 -10.76 13.73 -5.05
N GLN A 66 -11.44 12.76 -5.66
CA GLN A 66 -12.86 12.50 -5.42
C GLN A 66 -13.12 11.71 -4.13
N LEU A 67 -12.17 10.86 -3.73
CA LEU A 67 -12.25 9.98 -2.57
C LEU A 67 -11.06 10.26 -1.64
N PRO A 68 -10.96 11.45 -1.03
CA PRO A 68 -9.80 11.84 -0.23
C PRO A 68 -9.58 10.94 0.99
N ASP A 69 -10.64 10.34 1.52
CA ASP A 69 -10.62 9.48 2.71
C ASP A 69 -10.52 7.98 2.38
N ALA A 70 -10.29 7.62 1.11
CA ALA A 70 -10.16 6.23 0.69
C ALA A 70 -8.71 5.84 0.37
N ALA A 71 -8.33 4.62 0.75
CA ALA A 71 -7.24 3.91 0.11
C ALA A 71 -7.75 3.33 -1.22
N LEU A 72 -6.95 3.43 -2.27
CA LEU A 72 -7.32 3.02 -3.63
C LEU A 72 -6.43 1.87 -4.08
N CYS A 73 -6.98 0.90 -4.81
CA CYS A 73 -6.23 -0.23 -5.33
C CYS A 73 -6.78 -0.71 -6.68
N PHE A 74 -5.98 -1.45 -7.43
CA PHE A 74 -6.47 -2.16 -8.63
C PHE A 74 -6.91 -3.60 -8.36
N ARG A 75 -6.60 -4.15 -7.18
CA ARG A 75 -6.95 -5.51 -6.79
C ARG A 75 -7.32 -5.58 -5.31
N GLY A 76 -8.61 -5.77 -5.06
CA GLY A 76 -9.15 -5.92 -3.71
C GLY A 76 -10.24 -6.99 -3.64
N ALA A 77 -10.77 -7.24 -2.46
CA ALA A 77 -11.85 -8.19 -2.24
C ALA A 77 -12.73 -7.77 -1.07
N ALA A 78 -13.98 -8.25 -1.05
CA ALA A 78 -14.75 -8.31 0.18
C ALA A 78 -14.15 -9.39 1.10
N MET A 79 -14.30 -9.21 2.42
CA MET A 79 -13.93 -10.26 3.37
C MET A 79 -14.96 -11.39 3.30
N PRO A 80 -14.57 -12.65 3.07
CA PRO A 80 -15.48 -13.78 3.12
C PRO A 80 -16.11 -13.94 4.51
N SER A 81 -17.36 -14.41 4.56
CA SER A 81 -18.01 -14.70 5.84
C SER A 81 -17.35 -15.83 6.61
N THR A 82 -16.60 -16.70 5.92
CA THR A 82 -15.78 -17.77 6.50
C THR A 82 -14.51 -17.24 7.17
N LEU A 83 -14.12 -15.99 6.88
CA LEU A 83 -12.84 -15.39 7.25
C LEU A 83 -11.62 -16.14 6.69
N ASP A 84 -11.83 -17.04 5.74
CA ASP A 84 -10.78 -17.69 4.98
C ASP A 84 -10.51 -16.88 3.70
N TRP A 85 -9.26 -16.48 3.49
CA TRP A 85 -8.87 -15.72 2.30
C TRP A 85 -9.02 -16.54 1.01
N ASP A 86 -8.91 -17.86 1.08
CA ASP A 86 -9.03 -18.72 -0.09
C ASP A 86 -10.45 -18.69 -0.69
N ASP A 87 -11.45 -18.30 0.12
CA ASP A 87 -12.83 -18.08 -0.33
C ASP A 87 -13.07 -16.67 -0.92
N ALA A 88 -12.06 -15.79 -0.91
CA ALA A 88 -12.22 -14.40 -1.32
C ALA A 88 -12.38 -14.24 -2.82
N LYS A 89 -13.47 -13.58 -3.22
CA LYS A 89 -13.68 -13.16 -4.61
C LYS A 89 -12.96 -11.85 -4.88
N THR A 90 -11.85 -11.94 -5.60
CA THR A 90 -11.08 -10.78 -6.02
C THR A 90 -11.87 -9.95 -7.04
N ILE A 91 -11.93 -8.65 -6.81
CA ILE A 91 -12.41 -7.61 -7.72
C ILE A 91 -11.19 -6.94 -8.32
N TYR A 92 -11.12 -6.90 -9.65
CA TYR A 92 -10.08 -6.17 -10.38
C TYR A 92 -10.63 -4.87 -10.93
N ALA A 93 -9.85 -3.79 -10.87
CA ALA A 93 -10.26 -2.49 -11.37
C ALA A 93 -10.61 -2.50 -12.87
N LYS A 94 -9.94 -3.34 -13.67
CA LYS A 94 -10.26 -3.50 -15.10
C LYS A 94 -11.66 -4.07 -15.37
N ASP A 95 -12.26 -4.73 -14.38
CA ASP A 95 -13.56 -5.42 -14.51
C ASP A 95 -14.72 -4.56 -13.98
N VAL A 96 -14.45 -3.32 -13.52
CA VAL A 96 -15.45 -2.40 -12.99
C VAL A 96 -15.41 -1.06 -13.74
N ARG A 97 -16.56 -0.39 -13.84
CA ARG A 97 -16.66 0.93 -14.50
C ARG A 97 -16.45 2.10 -13.55
N GLU A 98 -16.65 1.86 -12.26
CA GLU A 98 -16.60 2.85 -11.19
C GLU A 98 -15.94 2.23 -9.95
N PRO A 99 -15.38 3.03 -9.03
CA PRO A 99 -14.80 2.53 -7.78
C PRO A 99 -15.78 1.66 -7.00
N ARG A 100 -15.30 0.52 -6.52
CA ARG A 100 -16.06 -0.41 -5.70
C ARG A 100 -15.44 -0.51 -4.31
N PRO A 101 -16.23 -0.42 -3.22
CA PRO A 101 -15.73 -0.69 -1.89
C PRO A 101 -15.18 -2.12 -1.77
N VAL A 102 -14.04 -2.25 -1.11
CA VAL A 102 -13.39 -3.52 -0.78
C VAL A 102 -12.98 -3.51 0.69
N ALA A 103 -12.98 -4.69 1.32
CA ALA A 103 -12.53 -4.84 2.70
C ALA A 103 -11.01 -5.08 2.79
N VAL A 104 -10.45 -5.73 1.76
CA VAL A 104 -9.03 -6.10 1.70
C VAL A 104 -8.42 -5.57 0.42
N ILE A 105 -7.27 -4.91 0.54
CA ILE A 105 -6.39 -4.52 -0.57
C ILE A 105 -5.25 -5.53 -0.64
N THR A 106 -4.96 -6.03 -1.85
CA THR A 106 -3.82 -6.93 -2.05
C THR A 106 -2.62 -6.16 -2.60
N GLY A 107 -1.47 -6.26 -1.94
CA GLY A 107 -0.29 -5.44 -2.26
C GLY A 107 0.25 -5.62 -3.69
N CYS A 108 0.01 -6.78 -4.30
CA CYS A 108 0.49 -7.10 -5.64
C CYS A 108 -0.25 -6.38 -6.79
N GLY A 109 -1.34 -5.68 -6.50
CA GLY A 109 -2.09 -4.89 -7.47
C GLY A 109 -1.68 -3.42 -7.55
N SER A 110 -0.66 -2.99 -6.81
CA SER A 110 -0.45 -1.60 -6.37
C SER A 110 -1.64 -1.01 -5.62
N TYR A 111 -1.33 0.01 -4.83
CA TYR A 111 -2.34 0.78 -4.11
C TYR A 111 -1.81 2.17 -3.78
N VAL A 112 -2.72 3.10 -3.53
CA VAL A 112 -2.43 4.44 -3.05
C VAL A 112 -3.05 4.65 -1.68
N VAL A 113 -2.24 5.17 -0.77
CA VAL A 113 -2.63 5.51 0.61
C VAL A 113 -2.12 6.90 0.97
N ARG A 114 -2.69 7.46 2.03
CA ARG A 114 -2.19 8.66 2.69
C ARG A 114 -1.65 8.30 4.08
N PRO A 115 -0.58 8.95 4.56
CA PRO A 115 -0.04 8.70 5.89
C PRO A 115 -1.09 8.84 6.99
N ARG A 116 -2.03 9.79 6.87
CA ARG A 116 -3.11 10.02 7.85
C ARG A 116 -4.07 8.86 8.04
N PHE A 117 -4.04 7.84 7.17
CA PHE A 117 -4.84 6.62 7.35
C PHE A 117 -4.27 5.69 8.41
N PHE A 118 -3.05 5.96 8.87
CA PHE A 118 -2.32 5.10 9.78
C PHE A 118 -1.93 5.82 11.06
N ASP A 119 -1.75 5.04 12.10
CA ASP A 119 -1.17 5.47 13.36
C ASP A 119 -0.06 4.49 13.78
N ARG A 120 0.39 4.63 15.03
CA ARG A 120 1.47 3.82 15.59
C ARG A 120 1.21 2.32 15.54
N SER A 121 -0.06 1.88 15.53
CA SER A 121 -0.44 0.46 15.46
C SER A 121 0.05 -0.23 14.19
N LEU A 122 0.33 0.53 13.12
CA LEU A 122 0.85 -0.03 11.87
C LEU A 122 2.24 -0.68 12.02
N TRP A 123 3.10 -0.15 12.92
CA TRP A 123 4.50 -0.59 13.07
C TRP A 123 4.89 -1.00 14.50
N ASP A 124 3.95 -0.89 15.44
CA ASP A 124 4.08 -1.33 16.82
C ASP A 124 3.25 -2.60 17.06
N TYR A 125 3.91 -3.76 16.92
CA TYR A 125 3.29 -5.07 17.09
C TYR A 125 3.35 -5.60 18.52
N SER A 126 3.70 -4.77 19.50
CA SER A 126 3.84 -5.21 20.90
C SER A 126 2.56 -5.80 21.49
N GLY A 127 1.38 -5.40 20.98
CA GLY A 127 0.08 -5.96 21.35
C GLY A 127 -0.47 -7.00 20.37
N ALA A 128 0.28 -7.40 19.33
CA ALA A 128 -0.21 -8.33 18.33
C ALA A 128 -0.24 -9.78 18.87
N PRO A 129 -1.21 -10.61 18.44
CA PRO A 129 -1.22 -12.04 18.76
C PRO A 129 0.07 -12.72 18.26
N SER A 130 0.54 -13.73 18.99
CA SER A 130 1.79 -14.45 18.69
C SER A 130 1.83 -15.11 17.30
N GLY A 131 0.69 -15.32 16.65
CA GLY A 131 0.57 -15.82 15.27
C GLY A 131 0.42 -14.75 14.19
N GLY A 132 0.28 -13.47 14.55
CA GLY A 132 0.00 -12.37 13.61
C GLY A 132 1.23 -11.58 13.17
N VAL A 133 2.40 -11.84 13.78
CA VAL A 133 3.64 -11.14 13.45
C VAL A 133 4.55 -12.10 12.69
N LEU A 134 4.77 -11.80 11.41
CA LEU A 134 5.82 -12.44 10.60
C LEU A 134 7.18 -11.98 11.16
N HIS A 135 7.59 -12.54 12.29
CA HIS A 135 8.96 -12.46 12.76
C HIS A 135 9.83 -13.41 11.92
N ARG A 136 10.78 -12.85 11.18
CA ARG A 136 12.04 -13.51 10.83
C ARG A 136 13.18 -12.58 11.22
#